data_AF-A0A1Q7G972-F1
#
_entry.id   AF-A0A1Q7G972-F1
#
_cell.length_a   1.000
_cell.length_b   1.000
_cell.length_c   1.000
_cell.angle_alpha   90.00
_cell.angle_beta   90.00
_cell.angle_gamma   90.00
#
_symmetry.space_group_name_H-M   'P 1'
#
loop_
_entity.id
_entity.type
_entity.pdbx_description
1 polymer ?
#
loop_
_entity_poly.entity_id
_entity_poly.type
_entity_poly.pdbx_seq_one_letter_code
_entity_poly.pdbx_strand_id
1 'polypeptide(L)' 'MEEGRKLLGALLEFATQPEFVYRHSWHVNDLVMWDNRRVLHLGRPWDESTYRRVMHRTTVAGEGPTAMNGRPF' A
#
# COMPACT_ATOMS: atom_id res chain seq x y z
N MET A 1 -6.23 24.86 0.47
CA MET A 1 -6.76 23.57 -0.02
C MET A 1 -6.09 23.12 -1.31
N GLU A 2 -5.89 24.01 -2.29
CA GLU A 2 -5.23 23.68 -3.56
C GLU A 2 -3.78 23.20 -3.39
N GLU A 3 -3.00 23.92 -2.60
CA GLU A 3 -1.60 23.57 -2.31
C GLU A 3 -1.44 22.17 -1.69
N GLY A 4 -2.30 21.82 -0.73
CA GLY A 4 -2.29 20.49 -0.11
C GLY A 4 -2.63 19.37 -1.10
N ARG A 5 -3.54 19.60 -2.05
CA ARG A 5 -3.86 18.63 -3.11
C ARG A 5 -2.70 18.46 -4.08
N LYS A 6 -2.04 19.56 -4.47
CA LYS A 6 -0.85 19.52 -5.33
C LYS A 6 0.29 18.75 -4.66
N LEU A 7 0.55 19.01 -3.37
CA LEU A 7 1.55 18.28 -2.61
C LEU A 7 1.22 16.78 -2.52
N LEU A 8 -0.02 16.44 -2.16
CA LEU A 8 -0.46 15.05 -2.12
C LEU A 8 -0.30 14.36 -3.48
N GLY A 9 -0.68 15.04 -4.57
CA GLY A 9 -0.50 14.54 -5.93
C GLY A 9 0.96 14.21 -6.23
N ALA A 10 1.88 15.14 -5.96
CA ALA A 10 3.31 14.94 -6.19
C ALA A 10 3.90 13.79 -5.34
N LEU A 11 3.48 13.68 -4.07
CA LEU A 11 3.92 12.58 -3.19
C LEU A 11 3.41 11.22 -3.68
N LEU A 12 2.15 11.15 -4.13
CA LEU A 12 1.58 9.91 -4.69
C LEU A 12 2.24 9.54 -6.02
N GLU A 13 2.49 10.51 -6.90
CA GLU A 13 3.19 10.30 -8.17
C GLU A 13 4.59 9.71 -7.93
N PHE A 14 5.35 10.28 -6.99
CA PHE A 14 6.65 9.75 -6.59
C PHE A 14 6.56 8.35 -5.97
N ALA A 15 5.67 8.16 -4.99
CA ALA A 15 5.56 6.89 -4.26
C ALA A 15 5.04 5.72 -5.10
N THR A 16 4.45 5.98 -6.28
CA THR A 16 3.85 4.96 -7.15
C THR A 16 4.63 4.72 -8.45
N GLN A 17 5.85 5.25 -8.57
CA GLN A 17 6.71 5.00 -9.72
C GLN A 17 7.03 3.50 -9.88
N PRO A 18 7.17 2.99 -11.13
CA PRO A 18 7.31 1.55 -11.39
C PRO A 18 8.43 0.85 -10.63
N GLU A 19 9.55 1.51 -10.37
CA GLU A 19 10.70 0.97 -9.62
C GLU A 19 10.39 0.69 -8.14
N PHE A 20 9.36 1.33 -7.57
CA PHE A 20 8.92 1.12 -6.19
C PHE A 20 7.76 0.12 -6.10
N VAL A 21 7.26 -0.40 -7.23
CA VAL A 21 6.08 -1.25 -7.28
C VAL A 21 6.47 -2.73 -7.32
N TYR A 22 6.17 -3.43 -6.24
CA TYR A 22 6.07 -4.88 -6.25
C TYR A 22 4.67 -5.32 -6.69
N ARG A 23 4.58 -6.22 -7.68
CA ARG A 23 3.32 -6.85 -8.11
C ARG A 23 3.36 -8.35 -7.85
N HIS A 24 2.40 -8.83 -7.08
CA HIS A 24 2.24 -10.24 -6.81
C HIS A 24 1.17 -10.88 -7.71
N SER A 25 1.53 -11.97 -8.38
CA SER A 25 0.60 -12.84 -9.11
C SER A 25 0.23 -14.02 -8.20
N TRP A 26 -0.97 -13.95 -7.62
CA TRP A 26 -1.43 -14.90 -6.61
C TRP A 26 -1.62 -16.32 -7.17
N HIS A 27 -1.15 -17.31 -6.43
CA HIS A 27 -1.52 -18.71 -6.52
C HIS A 27 -2.16 -19.18 -5.21
N VAL A 28 -2.87 -20.30 -5.27
CA VAL A 28 -3.44 -20.93 -4.07
C VAL A 28 -2.29 -21.28 -3.12
N ASN A 29 -2.47 -20.91 -1.85
CA ASN A 29 -1.50 -21.05 -0.76
C ASN A 29 -0.35 -20.03 -0.73
N ASP A 30 -0.33 -19.02 -1.61
CA ASP A 30 0.61 -17.92 -1.46
C ASP A 30 0.28 -17.08 -0.21
N LEU A 31 1.33 -16.65 0.48
CA LEU A 31 1.26 -15.70 1.59
C LEU A 31 2.13 -14.49 1.24
N VAL A 32 1.55 -13.30 1.33
CA VAL A 32 2.30 -12.05 1.29
C VAL A 32 2.18 -11.38 2.64
N MET A 33 3.33 -10.99 3.19
CA MET A 33 3.44 -10.18 4.40
C MET A 33 4.10 -8.85 4.03
N TRP A 34 3.62 -7.76 4.60
CA TRP A 34 4.20 -6.44 4.39
C TRP A 34 4.21 -5.62 5.67
N ASP A 35 5.20 -4.74 5.81
CA ASP A 35 5.23 -3.72 6.84
C ASP A 35 4.30 -2.56 6.43
N ASN A 36 3.13 -2.48 7.07
CA ASN A 36 2.12 -1.47 6.77
C ASN A 36 2.56 -0.04 7.14
N ARG A 37 3.73 0.15 7.76
CA ARG A 37 4.31 1.46 8.06
C ARG A 37 5.12 2.03 6.90
N ARG A 38 5.43 1.22 5.88
CA ARG A 38 6.39 1.56 4.82
C ARG A 38 5.85 1.45 3.41
N VAL A 39 4.63 0.92 3.24
CA VAL A 39 4.08 0.64 1.91
C VAL A 39 2.68 1.20 1.74
N LEU A 40 2.36 1.58 0.52
CA LEU A 40 0.99 1.67 0.02
C LEU A 40 0.66 0.36 -0.71
N HIS A 41 -0.59 -0.08 -0.65
CA HIS A 41 -1.03 -1.27 -1.39
C HIS A 41 -2.35 -1.01 -2.10
N LEU A 42 -2.52 -1.64 -3.26
CA LEU A 42 -3.73 -1.54 -4.07
C LEU A 42 -4.16 -2.94 -4.51
N GLY A 43 -5.41 -3.29 -4.20
CA GLY A 43 -6.08 -4.41 -4.86
C GLY A 43 -6.40 -4.03 -6.29
N ARG A 44 -5.91 -4.80 -7.27
CA ARG A 44 -6.25 -4.57 -8.68
C ARG A 44 -7.61 -5.20 -9.02
N PRO A 45 -8.38 -4.59 -9.93
CA PRO A 45 -9.58 -5.21 -10.47
C PRO A 45 -9.27 -6.59 -11.05
N TRP A 46 -10.23 -7.50 -10.91
CA TRP A 46 -10.23 -8.80 -11.58
C TRP A 46 -11.61 -9.03 -12.19
N ASP A 47 -11.73 -10.03 -13.07
CA ASP A 47 -13.02 -10.43 -13.61
C ASP A 47 -13.83 -11.17 -12.54
N GLU A 48 -14.63 -10.40 -11.80
CA GLU A 48 -15.51 -10.87 -10.73
C GLU A 48 -16.65 -11.76 -11.25
N SER A 49 -17.01 -11.64 -12.54
CA SER A 49 -18.08 -12.44 -13.14
C SER A 49 -17.63 -13.88 -13.43
N THR A 50 -16.36 -14.05 -13.77
CA THR A 50 -15.76 -15.35 -14.10
C THR A 50 -15.08 -16.00 -12.89
N TYR A 51 -14.44 -15.19 -12.03
CA TYR A 51 -13.57 -15.71 -10.98
C TYR A 51 -13.98 -15.24 -9.58
N ARG A 52 -14.21 -16.22 -8.69
CA ARG A 52 -14.36 -15.97 -7.25
C ARG A 52 -12.99 -15.84 -6.60
N ARG A 53 -12.75 -14.74 -5.89
CA ARG A 53 -11.54 -14.50 -5.10
C ARG A 53 -11.88 -14.37 -3.62
N VAL A 54 -11.31 -15.25 -2.79
CA VAL A 54 -11.43 -15.19 -1.33
C VAL A 54 -10.03 -15.04 -0.74
N MET A 55 -9.86 -14.07 0.15
CA MET A 55 -8.60 -13.82 0.83
C MET A 55 -8.84 -13.77 2.33
N HIS A 56 -7.92 -14.36 3.08
CA HIS A 56 -7.87 -14.24 4.53
C HIS A 56 -6.76 -13.27 4.90
N ARG A 57 -7.06 -12.30 5.76
CA ARG A 57 -6.09 -11.32 6.24
C ARG A 57 -6.13 -11.28 7.76
N THR A 58 -4.94 -11.24 8.35
CA THR A 58 -4.74 -10.83 9.73
C THR A 58 -3.77 -9.65 9.77
N THR A 59 -3.78 -8.91 10.87
CA THR A 59 -2.90 -7.76 11.08
C THR A 59 -2.27 -7.88 12.46
N VAL A 60 -0.96 -7.69 12.55
CA VAL A 60 -0.26 -7.58 13.83
C VAL A 60 -0.43 -6.16 14.35
N ALA A 61 -0.82 -6.03 15.63
CA ALA A 61 -0.94 -4.71 16.26
C ALA A 61 0.42 -4.01 16.25
N GLY A 62 0.44 -2.76 15.81
CA GLY A 62 1.62 -1.90 15.83
C GLY A 62 1.55 -0.86 16.94
N GLU A 63 2.67 -0.19 17.17
CA GLU A 63 2.71 1.05 17.94
C GLU A 63 2.25 2.25 17.09
N GLY A 64 2.12 3.42 17.72
CA GLY A 64 1.79 4.66 17.03
C GLY A 64 2.84 5.10 15.99
N PRO A 65 2.55 6.18 15.25
CA PRO A 65 3.52 6.77 14.33
C PRO A 65 4.82 7.14 15.04
N THR A 66 5.96 6.71 14.49
CA THR A 66 7.30 7.06 15.01
C THR A 66 7.92 8.26 14.29
N ALA A 67 7.21 8.84 13.32
CA ALA A 67 7.65 10.09 12.70
C ALA A 67 7.68 11.16 13.80
N MET A 68 8.87 11.68 14.09
CA MET A 68 9.05 12.72 15.09
C MET A 68 8.25 13.97 14.65
N ASN A 69 7.44 14.51 15.55
CA ASN A 69 6.73 15.78 15.33
C ASN A 69 7.73 16.92 15.06
N GLY A 70 8.09 17.12 13.79
CA GLY A 70 8.74 18.34 13.28
C GLY A 70 10.19 18.60 13.71
N ARG A 71 10.99 17.60 14.12
CA ARG A 71 12.43 17.80 14.35
C ARG A 71 13.25 17.22 13.19
N PRO A 72 14.08 18.01 12.49
CA PRO A 72 14.97 17.50 11.45
C PRO A 72 16.14 16.72 12.07
N PHE A 73 16.76 15.86 11.25
CA PHE A 73 18.01 15.16 11.56
C PHE A 73 19.18 16.14 11.68
#